data_AF-A0A2N1P3L4-F1
#
_entry.id   AF-A0A2N1P3L4-F1
#
_cell.length_a   1.000
_cell.length_b   1.000
_cell.length_c   1.000
_cell.angle_alpha   90.00
_cell.angle_beta   90.00
_cell.angle_gamma   90.00
#
_symmetry.space_group_name_H-M   'P 1'
#
loop_
_entity.id
_entity.type
_entity.pdbx_description
1 polymer ?
#
loop_
_entity_poly.entity_id
_entity_poly.type
_entity_poly.pdbx_seq_one_letter_code
_entity_poly.pdbx_strand_id
1 'polypeptide(L)'
;MDFFIGITLYLAVLCFFIFVLIMGPSSHFRNGPIGKLNHFFTVTLIEWIGHSYRKVCEGRTTETCDRLCVYFMEKKNPVLVIVYLTLLTGSILLFYITAWPNIPGHYLSDVHKYLVPIVIFFTYASFFIACKSDPGKVTRENVIKACKMFEYDFLIFEPKECKTCLFLKPARSKHCSLCEMCVAKSDHHCSWINNCVGLKNYRYFLLFLYATIQICFYGAYLIYHIFLDIAKKMNLAEAWITSIQTGRKVKISTYQAALFLIHHERVLGALGIFALLVGLVILIFFCYQLSLVYNGTTANEAFKW
;
A
#
# COMPACT_ATOMS: atom_id res chain seq x y z
N MET A 1 -31.62 -1.07 -3.23
CA MET A 1 -31.00 -0.78 -1.90
C MET A 1 -29.84 -1.75 -1.61
N ASP A 2 -29.81 -2.89 -2.30
CA ASP A 2 -28.91 -4.02 -2.00
C ASP A 2 -27.48 -3.82 -2.49
N PHE A 3 -27.27 -3.07 -3.57
CA PHE A 3 -25.93 -2.84 -4.12
C PHE A 3 -25.04 -1.98 -3.21
N PHE A 4 -25.60 -1.03 -2.45
CA PHE A 4 -24.82 -0.14 -1.57
C PHE A 4 -24.67 -0.69 -0.18
N ILE A 5 -25.67 -1.38 0.33
CA ILE A 5 -25.45 -2.22 1.51
C ILE A 5 -24.34 -3.21 1.16
N GLY A 6 -24.36 -3.80 -0.04
CA GLY A 6 -23.28 -4.62 -0.58
C GLY A 6 -21.92 -3.91 -0.63
N ILE A 7 -21.78 -2.76 -1.30
CA ILE A 7 -20.51 -2.02 -1.42
C ILE A 7 -20.03 -1.52 -0.06
N THR A 8 -20.90 -0.92 0.74
CA THR A 8 -20.53 -0.38 2.06
C THR A 8 -20.12 -1.51 3.00
N LEU A 9 -20.84 -2.63 3.02
CA LEU A 9 -20.41 -3.81 3.78
C LEU A 9 -19.10 -4.37 3.23
N TYR A 10 -18.94 -4.46 1.91
CA TYR A 10 -17.70 -4.92 1.29
C TYR A 10 -16.51 -4.04 1.67
N LEU A 11 -16.64 -2.72 1.55
CA LEU A 11 -15.61 -1.76 1.92
C LEU A 11 -15.34 -1.79 3.42
N ALA A 12 -16.38 -1.88 4.26
CA ALA A 12 -16.23 -1.98 5.70
C ALA A 12 -15.50 -3.27 6.10
N VAL A 13 -15.87 -4.41 5.50
CA VAL A 13 -15.21 -5.71 5.70
C VAL A 13 -13.76 -5.66 5.21
N LEU A 14 -13.52 -5.08 4.04
CA LEU A 14 -12.17 -4.93 3.48
C LEU A 14 -11.29 -4.03 4.36
N CYS A 15 -11.80 -2.87 4.78
CA CYS A 15 -11.11 -1.96 5.68
C CYS A 15 -10.85 -2.61 7.04
N PHE A 16 -11.82 -3.33 7.60
CA PHE A 16 -11.64 -4.08 8.84
C PHE A 16 -10.58 -5.18 8.69
N PHE A 17 -10.61 -5.93 7.58
CA PHE A 17 -9.62 -6.95 7.29
C PHE A 17 -8.21 -6.37 7.15
N ILE A 18 -8.05 -5.29 6.38
CA ILE A 18 -6.78 -4.57 6.25
C ILE A 18 -6.31 -4.04 7.61
N PHE A 19 -7.22 -3.48 8.41
CA PHE A 19 -6.92 -3.01 9.77
C PHE A 19 -6.41 -4.16 10.65
N VAL A 20 -7.07 -5.31 10.64
CA VAL A 20 -6.64 -6.51 11.39
C VAL A 20 -5.26 -6.98 10.93
N LEU A 21 -4.99 -7.00 9.62
CA LEU A 21 -3.70 -7.41 9.07
C LEU A 21 -2.56 -6.46 9.48
N ILE A 22 -2.79 -5.15 9.44
CA ILE A 22 -1.78 -4.13 9.74
C ILE A 22 -1.59 -3.95 11.26
N MET A 23 -2.68 -3.80 12.01
CA MET A 23 -2.66 -3.40 13.42
C MET A 23 -2.63 -4.59 14.38
N GLY A 24 -3.02 -5.79 13.94
CA GLY A 24 -3.05 -6.98 14.78
C GLY A 24 -1.72 -7.31 15.50
N PRO A 25 -0.54 -7.19 14.86
CA PRO A 25 0.73 -7.50 15.51
C PRO A 25 1.25 -6.39 16.44
N SER A 26 0.60 -5.22 16.49
CA SER A 26 1.00 -4.09 17.35
C SER A 26 0.84 -4.40 18.83
N SER A 27 1.68 -3.82 19.69
CA SER A 27 1.66 -4.06 21.14
C SER A 27 0.29 -3.81 21.78
N HIS A 28 -0.47 -2.83 21.26
CA HIS A 28 -1.80 -2.51 21.76
C HIS A 28 -2.85 -3.60 21.45
N PHE A 29 -2.76 -4.27 20.30
CA PHE A 29 -3.77 -5.23 19.84
C PHE A 29 -3.35 -6.70 19.91
N ARG A 30 -2.05 -7.00 20.07
CA ARG A 30 -1.46 -8.35 19.98
C ARG A 30 -2.12 -9.37 20.91
N ASN A 31 -2.45 -8.98 22.14
CA ASN A 31 -3.06 -9.87 23.13
C ASN A 31 -4.60 -9.85 23.10
N GLY A 32 -5.20 -9.01 22.26
CA GLY A 32 -6.65 -8.83 22.13
C GLY A 32 -7.30 -9.63 21.01
N PRO A 33 -8.60 -9.42 20.76
CA PRO A 33 -9.34 -10.09 19.69
C PRO A 33 -8.76 -9.84 18.30
N ILE A 34 -8.27 -8.61 18.05
CA ILE A 34 -7.67 -8.22 16.76
C ILE A 34 -6.35 -8.99 16.53
N GLY A 35 -5.52 -9.14 17.56
CA GLY A 35 -4.30 -9.96 17.47
C GLY A 35 -4.58 -11.45 17.21
N LYS A 36 -5.60 -12.02 17.85
CA LYS A 36 -6.04 -13.41 17.57
C LYS A 36 -6.55 -13.58 16.14
N LEU A 37 -7.34 -12.63 15.65
CA LEU A 37 -7.88 -12.66 14.29
C LEU A 37 -6.77 -12.53 13.24
N ASN A 38 -5.79 -11.66 13.50
CA ASN A 38 -4.58 -11.56 12.69
C ASN A 38 -3.83 -12.90 12.63
N HIS A 39 -3.54 -13.52 13.77
CA HIS A 39 -2.87 -14.82 13.84
C HIS A 39 -3.63 -15.91 13.07
N PHE A 40 -4.96 -15.95 13.19
CA PHE A 40 -5.78 -16.88 12.43
C PHE A 40 -5.60 -16.70 10.92
N PHE A 41 -5.69 -15.47 10.40
CA PHE A 41 -5.56 -15.20 8.97
C PHE A 41 -4.14 -15.39 8.43
N THR A 42 -3.11 -15.05 9.21
CA THR A 42 -1.72 -15.05 8.73
C THR A 42 -0.99 -16.37 8.97
N VAL A 43 -1.46 -17.21 9.89
CA VAL A 43 -0.81 -18.48 10.24
C VAL A 43 -1.79 -19.64 10.03
N THR A 44 -2.83 -19.72 10.85
CA THR A 44 -3.70 -20.90 10.93
C THR A 44 -4.41 -21.19 9.60
N LEU A 45 -4.97 -20.17 8.95
CA LEU A 45 -5.67 -20.32 7.68
C LEU A 45 -4.72 -20.77 6.57
N ILE A 46 -3.51 -20.20 6.51
CA ILE A 46 -2.51 -20.53 5.49
C ILE A 46 -2.01 -21.97 5.67
N GLU A 47 -1.75 -22.39 6.91
CA GLU A 47 -1.37 -23.77 7.22
C GLU A 47 -2.48 -24.76 6.86
N TRP A 48 -3.73 -24.43 7.17
CA TRP A 48 -4.89 -25.26 6.84
C TRP A 48 -5.09 -25.38 5.32
N ILE A 49 -4.99 -24.27 4.58
CA ILE A 49 -5.04 -24.28 3.11
C ILE A 49 -3.90 -25.13 2.55
N GLY A 50 -2.68 -24.97 3.06
CA GLY A 50 -1.52 -25.75 2.63
C GLY A 50 -1.68 -27.25 2.90
N HIS A 51 -2.19 -27.62 4.07
CA HIS A 51 -2.46 -29.02 4.41
C HIS A 51 -3.56 -29.63 3.53
N SER A 52 -4.65 -28.89 3.33
CA SER A 52 -5.78 -29.31 2.48
C SER A 52 -5.36 -29.47 1.03
N TYR A 53 -4.57 -28.52 0.51
CA TYR A 53 -4.01 -28.58 -0.84
C TYR A 53 -3.09 -29.79 -1.03
N ARG A 54 -2.18 -30.04 -0.08
CA ARG A 54 -1.29 -31.22 -0.12
C ARG A 54 -2.03 -32.56 -0.07
N LYS A 55 -3.20 -32.60 0.57
CA LYS A 55 -4.05 -33.79 0.62
C LYS A 55 -4.78 -34.06 -0.70
N VAL A 56 -5.09 -33.01 -1.46
CA VAL A 56 -5.83 -33.09 -2.74
C VAL A 56 -4.90 -33.30 -3.94
N CYS A 57 -3.71 -32.71 -3.91
CA CYS A 57 -2.77 -32.72 -5.03
C CYS A 57 -1.64 -33.73 -4.76
N GLU A 58 -1.68 -34.91 -5.39
CA GLU A 58 -0.65 -35.95 -5.25
C GLU A 58 0.75 -35.48 -5.69
N GLY A 59 1.62 -35.16 -4.72
CA GLY A 59 3.10 -35.15 -4.76
C GLY A 59 3.84 -34.20 -5.72
N ARG A 60 3.54 -34.22 -7.03
CA ARG A 60 4.28 -33.45 -8.05
C ARG A 60 3.86 -32.00 -8.15
N THR A 61 2.56 -31.72 -8.02
CA THR A 61 2.00 -30.37 -7.97
C THR A 61 2.39 -29.64 -6.67
N THR A 62 2.52 -30.37 -5.57
CA THR A 62 2.91 -29.79 -4.27
C THR A 62 4.33 -29.28 -4.25
N GLU A 63 5.28 -29.99 -4.87
CA GLU A 63 6.69 -29.53 -4.93
C GLU A 63 6.84 -28.21 -5.69
N THR A 64 6.09 -28.03 -6.78
CA THR A 64 6.12 -26.78 -7.55
C THR A 64 5.47 -25.63 -6.77
N CYS A 65 4.35 -25.88 -6.09
CA CYS A 65 3.73 -24.89 -5.21
C CYS A 65 4.65 -24.52 -4.03
N ASP A 66 5.30 -25.48 -3.39
CA ASP A 66 6.23 -25.22 -2.28
C ASP A 66 7.44 -24.40 -2.76
N ARG A 67 8.00 -24.71 -3.94
CA ARG A 67 9.07 -23.90 -4.54
C ARG A 67 8.64 -22.46 -4.85
N LEU A 68 7.42 -22.28 -5.37
CA LEU A 68 6.86 -20.95 -5.63
C LEU A 68 6.62 -20.20 -4.31
N CYS A 69 6.05 -20.85 -3.29
CA CYS A 69 5.87 -20.27 -1.97
C CYS A 69 7.20 -19.79 -1.37
N VAL A 70 8.24 -20.61 -1.40
CA VAL A 70 9.59 -20.23 -0.96
C VAL A 70 10.12 -19.05 -1.79
N TYR A 71 9.93 -19.05 -3.11
CA TYR A 71 10.35 -17.93 -3.96
C TYR A 71 9.66 -16.61 -3.61
N PHE A 72 8.33 -16.63 -3.41
CA PHE A 72 7.57 -15.42 -3.11
C PHE A 72 7.78 -14.91 -1.68
N MET A 73 7.92 -15.81 -0.71
CA MET A 73 7.94 -15.47 0.73
C MET A 73 9.35 -15.34 1.30
N GLU A 74 10.29 -16.17 0.85
CA GLU A 74 11.62 -16.31 1.48
C GLU A 74 12.78 -15.85 0.60
N LYS A 75 12.51 -15.50 -0.66
CA LYS A 75 13.54 -14.98 -1.59
C LYS A 75 13.22 -13.58 -2.06
N LYS A 76 14.28 -12.79 -2.22
CA LYS A 76 14.18 -11.46 -2.83
C LYS A 76 13.79 -11.59 -4.30
N ASN A 77 12.69 -10.96 -4.69
CA ASN A 77 12.14 -11.07 -6.04
C ASN A 77 11.47 -9.74 -6.48
N PRO A 78 11.38 -9.45 -7.80
CA PRO A 78 10.84 -8.20 -8.30
C PRO A 78 9.31 -8.21 -8.45
N VAL A 79 8.59 -9.24 -8.01
CA VAL A 79 7.18 -9.44 -8.35
C VAL A 79 6.32 -8.27 -7.87
N LEU A 80 6.46 -7.86 -6.62
CA LEU A 80 5.67 -6.74 -6.09
C LEU A 80 6.05 -5.39 -6.69
N VAL A 81 7.31 -5.23 -7.14
CA VAL A 81 7.73 -4.07 -7.94
C VAL A 81 7.00 -4.06 -9.30
N ILE A 82 6.92 -5.21 -9.98
CA ILE A 82 6.22 -5.35 -11.26
C ILE A 82 4.71 -5.11 -11.08
N VAL A 83 4.11 -5.63 -10.01
CA VAL A 83 2.70 -5.38 -9.67
C VAL A 83 2.46 -3.89 -9.45
N TYR A 84 3.30 -3.22 -8.64
CA TYR A 84 3.19 -1.78 -8.42
C TYR A 84 3.30 -0.99 -9.73
N LEU A 85 4.32 -1.28 -10.56
CA LEU A 85 4.52 -0.60 -11.83
C LEU A 85 3.37 -0.85 -12.82
N THR A 86 2.84 -2.06 -12.86
CA THR A 86 1.68 -2.39 -13.71
C THR A 86 0.44 -1.63 -13.25
N LEU A 87 0.16 -1.60 -11.95
CA LEU A 87 -0.99 -0.88 -11.39
C LEU A 87 -0.86 0.63 -11.62
N LEU A 88 0.30 1.21 -11.34
CA LEU A 88 0.57 2.64 -11.52
C LEU A 88 0.46 3.04 -13.00
N THR A 89 1.20 2.34 -13.88
CA THR A 89 1.24 2.65 -15.31
C THR A 89 -0.11 2.40 -15.97
N GLY A 90 -0.77 1.28 -15.63
CA GLY A 90 -2.10 0.96 -16.14
C GLY A 90 -3.14 2.01 -15.72
N SER A 91 -3.11 2.45 -14.45
CA SER A 91 -4.00 3.51 -13.96
C SER A 91 -3.76 4.83 -14.68
N ILE A 92 -2.49 5.19 -14.93
CA ILE A 92 -2.12 6.40 -15.68
C ILE A 92 -2.59 6.31 -17.14
N LEU A 93 -2.40 5.16 -17.80
CA LEU A 93 -2.87 4.96 -19.17
C LEU A 93 -4.40 5.09 -19.25
N LEU A 94 -5.13 4.44 -18.34
CA LEU A 94 -6.59 4.58 -18.27
C LEU A 94 -7.01 6.02 -17.96
N PHE A 95 -6.27 6.75 -17.12
CA PHE A 95 -6.50 8.17 -16.87
C PHE A 95 -6.34 9.00 -18.15
N TYR A 96 -5.28 8.78 -18.93
CA TYR A 96 -5.08 9.50 -20.19
C TYR A 96 -6.12 9.16 -21.26
N ILE A 97 -6.65 7.93 -21.27
CA ILE A 97 -7.69 7.53 -22.22
C ILE A 97 -9.05 8.12 -21.83
N THR A 98 -9.39 8.13 -20.53
CA THR A 98 -10.75 8.42 -20.07
C THR A 98 -10.92 9.81 -19.44
N ALA A 99 -9.98 10.24 -18.62
CA ALA A 99 -10.06 11.49 -17.87
C ALA A 99 -9.46 12.68 -18.63
N TRP A 100 -8.31 12.48 -19.27
CA TRP A 100 -7.56 13.58 -19.93
C TRP A 100 -8.33 14.38 -20.98
N PRO A 101 -9.19 13.77 -21.85
CA PRO A 101 -9.99 14.54 -22.80
C PRO A 101 -10.96 15.54 -22.15
N ASN A 102 -11.26 15.37 -20.86
CA ASN A 102 -12.15 16.23 -20.09
C ASN A 102 -11.41 17.37 -19.36
N ILE A 103 -10.11 17.57 -19.64
CA ILE A 103 -9.28 18.62 -19.04
C ILE A 103 -8.81 19.59 -20.16
N PRO A 104 -9.15 20.88 -20.10
CA PRO A 104 -9.91 21.57 -19.06
C PRO A 104 -11.41 21.28 -19.17
N GLY A 105 -12.12 21.53 -18.07
CA GLY A 105 -13.58 21.45 -17.98
C GLY A 105 -14.12 22.64 -17.20
N HIS A 106 -15.43 22.69 -16.93
CA HIS A 106 -16.02 23.83 -16.21
C HIS A 106 -15.46 23.98 -14.79
N TYR A 107 -14.98 22.88 -14.18
CA TYR A 107 -14.43 22.84 -12.83
C TYR A 107 -12.91 22.67 -12.77
N LEU A 108 -12.25 22.43 -13.91
CA LEU A 108 -10.81 22.15 -13.98
C LEU A 108 -10.11 23.08 -14.97
N SER A 109 -9.11 23.82 -14.50
CA SER A 109 -8.31 24.73 -15.33
C SER A 109 -7.25 24.01 -16.17
N ASP A 110 -6.70 24.70 -17.17
CA ASP A 110 -5.59 24.18 -18.00
C ASP A 110 -4.31 23.90 -17.20
N VAL A 111 -4.16 24.45 -16.00
CA VAL A 111 -2.99 24.20 -15.12
C VAL A 111 -2.79 22.70 -14.88
N HIS A 112 -3.88 21.93 -14.82
CA HIS A 112 -3.82 20.48 -14.62
C HIS A 112 -3.11 19.73 -15.75
N LYS A 113 -3.07 20.27 -16.97
CA LYS A 113 -2.30 19.68 -18.09
C LYS A 113 -0.80 19.70 -17.83
N TYR A 114 -0.31 20.63 -17.01
CA TYR A 114 1.10 20.73 -16.64
C TYR A 114 1.37 20.02 -15.30
N LEU A 115 0.46 20.11 -14.33
CA LEU A 115 0.65 19.48 -13.03
C LEU A 115 0.58 17.96 -13.08
N VAL A 116 -0.32 17.37 -13.87
CA VAL A 116 -0.44 15.91 -13.99
C VAL A 116 0.87 15.23 -14.40
N PRO A 117 1.56 15.62 -15.50
CA PRO A 117 2.83 15.00 -15.86
C PRO A 117 3.93 15.24 -14.82
N ILE A 118 3.94 16.38 -14.13
CA ILE A 118 4.89 16.66 -13.03
C ILE A 118 4.68 15.68 -11.87
N VAL A 119 3.44 15.49 -11.43
CA VAL A 119 3.10 14.56 -10.35
C VAL A 119 3.46 13.13 -10.75
N ILE A 120 3.13 12.71 -11.98
CA ILE A 120 3.50 11.39 -12.50
C ILE A 120 5.02 11.18 -12.47
N PHE A 121 5.79 12.14 -13.00
CA PHE A 121 7.25 12.07 -13.00
C PHE A 121 7.80 11.96 -11.57
N PHE A 122 7.30 12.79 -10.66
CA PHE A 122 7.70 12.79 -9.27
C PHE A 122 7.40 11.44 -8.57
N THR A 123 6.25 10.83 -8.84
CA THR A 123 5.91 9.49 -8.32
C THR A 123 6.88 8.42 -8.82
N TYR A 124 7.17 8.34 -10.12
CA TYR A 124 8.15 7.37 -10.64
C TYR A 124 9.57 7.63 -10.12
N ALA A 125 9.99 8.89 -10.05
CA ALA A 125 11.32 9.26 -9.57
C ALA A 125 11.50 8.88 -8.09
N SER A 126 10.54 9.22 -7.24
CA SER A 126 10.58 8.87 -5.81
C SER A 126 10.59 7.35 -5.59
N PHE A 127 9.79 6.59 -6.34
CA PHE A 127 9.79 5.13 -6.33
C PHE A 127 11.15 4.57 -6.74
N PHE A 128 11.72 5.04 -7.85
CA PHE A 128 13.03 4.59 -8.32
C PHE A 128 14.14 4.87 -7.29
N ILE A 129 14.13 6.06 -6.69
CA ILE A 129 15.10 6.42 -5.65
C ILE A 129 14.94 5.52 -4.42
N ALA A 130 13.72 5.22 -3.98
CA ALA A 130 13.48 4.29 -2.87
C ALA A 130 14.01 2.88 -3.17
N CYS A 131 13.79 2.36 -4.39
CA CYS A 131 14.29 1.06 -4.84
C CYS A 131 15.82 0.97 -4.88
N LYS A 132 16.52 2.04 -5.25
CA LYS A 132 17.98 2.03 -5.51
C LYS A 132 18.84 2.58 -4.38
N SER A 133 18.26 3.32 -3.46
CA SER A 133 19.00 3.95 -2.36
C SER A 133 19.64 2.93 -1.41
N ASP A 134 20.85 3.23 -0.94
CA ASP A 134 21.55 2.42 0.07
C ASP A 134 20.76 2.44 1.39
N PRO A 135 20.30 1.29 1.91
CA PRO A 135 19.58 1.24 3.18
C PRO A 135 20.47 1.49 4.41
N GLY A 136 21.79 1.53 4.23
CA GLY A 136 22.77 1.55 5.30
C GLY A 136 23.39 0.17 5.49
N LYS A 137 23.91 -0.41 4.40
CA LYS A 137 24.62 -1.71 4.44
C LYS A 137 25.80 -1.67 5.41
N VAL A 138 25.80 -2.61 6.36
CA VAL A 138 26.93 -2.84 7.26
C VAL A 138 27.85 -3.87 6.62
N THR A 139 29.13 -3.52 6.55
CA THR A 139 30.22 -4.29 5.92
C THR A 139 31.39 -4.37 6.90
N ARG A 140 32.37 -5.24 6.63
CA ARG A 140 33.54 -5.38 7.52
C ARG A 140 34.36 -4.09 7.59
N GLU A 141 34.36 -3.30 6.51
CA GLU A 141 35.07 -2.05 6.40
C GLU A 141 34.43 -0.94 7.25
N ASN A 142 33.10 -0.98 7.44
CA ASN A 142 32.36 0.08 8.14
C ASN A 142 31.77 -0.33 9.49
N VAL A 143 31.88 -1.60 9.90
CA VAL A 143 31.23 -2.13 11.11
C VAL A 143 31.63 -1.38 12.37
N ILE A 144 32.91 -1.02 12.52
CA ILE A 144 33.40 -0.26 13.68
C ILE A 144 32.71 1.11 13.76
N LYS A 145 32.59 1.80 12.62
CA LYS A 145 31.88 3.09 12.55
C LYS A 145 30.39 2.92 12.83
N ALA A 146 29.78 1.85 12.32
CA ALA A 146 28.37 1.56 12.55
C ALA A 146 28.08 1.24 14.03
N CYS A 147 28.94 0.48 14.71
CA CYS A 147 28.80 0.17 16.14
C CYS A 147 28.93 1.42 17.03
N LYS A 148 29.70 2.43 16.62
CA LYS A 148 29.84 3.68 17.37
C LYS A 148 28.65 4.64 17.21
N MET A 149 27.72 4.35 16.29
CA MET A 149 26.62 5.27 15.97
C MET A 149 25.47 5.20 16.97
N PHE A 150 25.25 4.03 17.57
CA PHE A 150 24.21 3.79 18.55
C PHE A 150 24.79 2.93 19.66
N GLU A 151 24.57 3.34 20.91
CA GLU A 151 24.99 2.56 22.08
C GLU A 151 24.07 1.36 22.28
N TYR A 152 24.62 0.31 22.90
CA TYR A 152 23.84 -0.84 23.35
C TYR A 152 23.12 -0.46 24.65
N ASP A 153 21.81 -0.64 24.69
CA ASP A 153 21.00 -0.39 25.89
C ASP A 153 21.00 -1.57 26.86
N PHE A 154 21.55 -2.73 26.45
CA PHE A 154 21.56 -3.98 27.20
C PHE A 154 20.18 -4.47 27.66
N LEU A 155 19.11 -3.93 27.05
CA LEU A 155 17.72 -4.34 27.27
C LEU A 155 17.16 -4.99 26.00
N ILE A 156 17.32 -4.31 24.87
CA ILE A 156 16.79 -4.73 23.56
C ILE A 156 17.92 -5.01 22.57
N PHE A 157 19.03 -4.28 22.73
CA PHE A 157 20.23 -4.42 21.92
C PHE A 157 21.40 -4.76 22.82
N GLU A 158 21.73 -6.05 22.83
CA GLU A 158 22.95 -6.57 23.42
C GLU A 158 24.02 -6.80 22.34
N PRO A 159 25.31 -6.67 22.67
CA PRO A 159 26.41 -7.04 21.78
C PRO A 159 26.33 -8.52 21.39
N LYS A 160 26.01 -8.78 20.12
CA LYS A 160 25.92 -10.15 19.56
C LYS A 160 26.56 -10.18 18.19
N GLU A 161 27.19 -11.29 17.84
CA GLU A 161 27.70 -11.48 16.49
C GLU A 161 26.56 -11.85 15.53
N CYS A 162 26.60 -11.32 14.30
CA CYS A 162 25.75 -11.83 13.23
C CYS A 162 26.30 -13.17 12.73
N LYS A 163 25.55 -14.26 12.94
CA LYS A 163 25.93 -15.62 12.50
C LYS A 163 26.20 -15.75 11.00
N THR A 164 25.60 -14.90 10.17
CA THR A 164 25.77 -14.93 8.71
C THR A 164 26.91 -14.02 8.24
N CYS A 165 26.99 -12.79 8.75
CA CYS A 165 27.99 -11.82 8.30
C CYS A 165 29.33 -11.91 9.07
N LEU A 166 29.35 -12.63 10.20
CA LEU A 166 30.53 -12.91 11.03
C LEU A 166 31.25 -11.63 11.50
N PHE A 167 30.47 -10.70 12.03
CA PHE A 167 30.97 -9.50 12.71
C PHE A 167 30.02 -9.08 13.83
N LEU A 168 30.53 -8.29 14.77
CA LEU A 168 29.73 -7.71 15.84
C LEU A 168 28.60 -6.85 15.26
N LYS A 169 27.36 -7.21 15.59
CA LYS A 169 26.17 -6.56 15.08
C LYS A 169 26.00 -5.19 15.75
N PRO A 170 25.97 -4.07 14.99
CA PRO A 170 25.71 -2.75 15.56
C PRO A 170 24.36 -2.70 16.29
N ALA A 171 24.25 -1.89 17.35
CA ALA A 171 22.95 -1.64 17.98
C ALA A 171 21.92 -1.15 16.95
N ARG A 172 20.64 -1.51 17.15
CA ARG A 172 19.53 -1.19 16.23
C ARG A 172 19.64 -1.77 14.80
N SER A 173 20.66 -2.57 14.49
CA SER A 173 20.76 -3.23 13.18
C SER A 173 20.00 -4.55 13.11
N LYS A 174 19.80 -5.09 11.90
CA LYS A 174 19.24 -6.44 11.67
C LYS A 174 19.84 -7.05 10.41
N HIS A 175 20.11 -8.35 10.45
CA HIS A 175 20.42 -9.12 9.26
C HIS A 175 19.11 -9.39 8.50
N CYS A 176 19.04 -8.96 7.25
CA CYS A 176 17.95 -9.29 6.36
C CYS A 176 18.37 -10.48 5.51
N SER A 177 17.70 -11.62 5.67
CA SER A 177 17.96 -12.83 4.88
C SER A 177 17.65 -12.62 3.39
N LEU A 178 16.63 -11.81 3.06
CA LEU A 178 16.27 -11.49 1.67
C LEU A 178 17.37 -10.70 0.96
N CYS A 179 17.99 -9.73 1.64
CA CYS A 179 19.07 -8.92 1.07
C CYS A 179 20.47 -9.48 1.38
N GLU A 180 20.56 -10.57 2.15
CA GLU A 180 21.79 -11.21 2.61
C GLU A 180 22.81 -10.24 3.22
N MET A 181 22.32 -9.28 4.01
CA MET A 181 23.16 -8.26 4.61
C MET A 181 22.59 -7.70 5.91
N CYS A 182 23.49 -7.24 6.78
CA CYS A 182 23.10 -6.42 7.93
C CYS A 182 22.80 -4.98 7.49
N VAL A 183 21.68 -4.45 7.99
CA VAL A 183 21.23 -3.07 7.74
C VAL A 183 21.27 -2.29 9.06
N ALA A 184 21.96 -1.16 9.06
CA ALA A 184 22.01 -0.25 10.21
C ALA A 184 20.66 0.44 10.43
N LYS A 185 20.26 0.61 11.71
CA LYS A 185 18.93 1.12 12.12
C LYS A 185 17.82 0.53 11.23
N SER A 186 17.78 -0.80 11.16
CA SER A 186 16.90 -1.52 10.24
C SER A 186 15.46 -1.30 10.64
N ASP A 187 14.62 -0.93 9.67
CA ASP A 187 13.18 -0.81 9.85
C ASP A 187 12.48 -2.09 9.39
N HIS A 188 12.49 -2.37 8.09
CA HIS A 188 11.96 -3.61 7.51
C HIS A 188 12.57 -3.88 6.13
N HIS A 189 12.34 -5.08 5.60
CA HIS A 189 12.49 -5.32 4.17
C HIS A 189 11.17 -5.02 3.48
N CYS A 190 11.18 -4.12 2.50
CA CYS A 190 9.98 -3.74 1.78
C CYS A 190 9.97 -4.38 0.40
N SER A 191 9.14 -5.39 0.21
CA SER A 191 9.03 -6.10 -1.06
C SER A 191 8.48 -5.21 -2.20
N TRP A 192 7.70 -4.17 -1.87
CA TRP A 192 7.17 -3.20 -2.83
C TRP A 192 8.24 -2.35 -3.52
N ILE A 193 9.36 -2.07 -2.84
CA ILE A 193 10.54 -1.41 -3.42
C ILE A 193 11.70 -2.40 -3.65
N ASN A 194 11.48 -3.68 -3.37
CA ASN A 194 12.47 -4.76 -3.42
C ASN A 194 13.82 -4.38 -2.77
N ASN A 195 13.75 -3.68 -1.62
CA ASN A 195 14.90 -3.14 -0.91
C ASN A 195 14.62 -3.08 0.59
N CYS A 196 15.67 -3.08 1.40
CA CYS A 196 15.53 -2.78 2.82
C CYS A 196 15.23 -1.30 3.02
N VAL A 197 14.52 -0.99 4.10
CA VAL A 197 14.35 0.35 4.64
C VAL A 197 15.16 0.42 5.93
N GLY A 198 16.08 1.36 6.01
CA GLY A 198 17.00 1.51 7.13
C GLY A 198 17.56 2.92 7.24
N LEU A 199 18.64 3.05 8.01
CA LEU A 199 19.20 4.34 8.41
C LEU A 199 19.33 5.37 7.27
N LYS A 200 19.86 4.95 6.12
CA LYS A 200 20.28 5.88 5.06
C LYS A 200 19.20 6.18 4.01
N ASN A 201 18.17 5.35 3.91
CA ASN A 201 17.13 5.50 2.89
C ASN A 201 15.71 5.71 3.43
N TYR A 202 15.51 5.71 4.76
CA TYR A 202 14.20 5.91 5.36
C TYR A 202 13.47 7.16 4.81
N ARG A 203 14.19 8.28 4.61
CA ARG A 203 13.65 9.51 4.01
C ARG A 203 13.14 9.33 2.58
N TYR A 204 13.79 8.51 1.77
CA TYR A 204 13.38 8.25 0.39
C TYR A 204 12.16 7.32 0.36
N PHE A 205 12.08 6.39 1.30
CA PHE A 205 10.88 5.58 1.50
C PHE A 205 9.67 6.44 1.88
N LEU A 206 9.82 7.37 2.84
CA LEU A 206 8.76 8.33 3.18
C LEU A 206 8.36 9.21 1.99
N LEU A 207 9.34 9.68 1.21
CA LEU A 207 9.09 10.46 0.00
C LEU A 207 8.27 9.68 -1.04
N PHE A 208 8.58 8.40 -1.24
CA PHE A 208 7.83 7.50 -2.10
C PHE A 208 6.38 7.30 -1.63
N LEU A 209 6.17 7.09 -0.32
CA LEU A 209 4.82 6.98 0.24
C LEU A 209 4.03 8.28 0.02
N TYR A 210 4.64 9.43 0.30
CA TYR A 210 4.02 10.73 0.09
C TYR A 210 3.67 10.97 -1.38
N ALA A 211 4.58 10.68 -2.32
CA ALA A 211 4.32 10.84 -3.75
C ALA A 211 3.20 9.91 -4.25
N THR A 212 3.08 8.71 -3.67
CA THR A 212 2.00 7.77 -3.99
C THR A 212 0.66 8.25 -3.42
N ILE A 213 0.64 8.79 -2.20
CA ILE A 213 -0.53 9.45 -1.61
C ILE A 213 -0.99 10.61 -2.50
N GLN A 214 -0.06 11.48 -2.91
CA GLN A 214 -0.35 12.64 -3.74
C GLN A 214 -1.00 12.25 -5.07
N ILE A 215 -0.43 11.30 -5.83
CA ILE A 215 -1.02 10.90 -7.11
C ILE A 215 -2.40 10.25 -6.95
N CYS A 216 -2.61 9.48 -5.89
CA CYS A 216 -3.89 8.84 -5.58
C CYS A 216 -4.99 9.88 -5.26
N PHE A 217 -4.76 10.77 -4.31
CA PHE A 217 -5.75 11.79 -3.94
C PHE A 217 -5.95 12.83 -5.03
N TYR A 218 -4.87 13.22 -5.73
CA TYR A 218 -4.98 14.14 -6.85
C TYR A 218 -5.76 13.53 -8.02
N GLY A 219 -5.50 12.27 -8.37
CA GLY A 219 -6.28 11.55 -9.38
C GLY A 219 -7.76 11.45 -9.01
N ALA A 220 -8.08 11.10 -7.76
CA ALA A 220 -9.46 11.05 -7.26
C ALA A 220 -10.14 12.43 -7.30
N TYR A 221 -9.40 13.49 -6.95
CA TYR A 221 -9.88 14.88 -7.03
C TYR A 221 -10.22 15.29 -8.47
N LEU A 222 -9.34 15.02 -9.44
CA LEU A 222 -9.59 15.34 -10.84
C LEU A 222 -10.82 14.58 -11.37
N ILE A 223 -10.93 13.29 -11.06
CA ILE A 223 -12.05 12.45 -11.47
C ILE A 223 -13.37 12.95 -10.87
N TYR A 224 -13.37 13.34 -9.60
CA TYR A 224 -14.55 13.93 -8.96
C TYR A 224 -15.04 15.19 -9.70
N HIS A 225 -14.13 16.10 -10.06
CA HIS A 225 -14.50 17.30 -10.79
C HIS A 225 -14.93 17.03 -12.24
N ILE A 226 -14.36 16.03 -12.89
CA ILE A 226 -14.84 15.55 -14.20
C ILE A 226 -16.27 15.02 -14.08
N PHE A 227 -16.59 14.27 -13.02
CA PHE A 227 -17.97 13.83 -12.79
C PHE A 227 -18.95 14.98 -12.57
N LEU A 228 -18.55 16.03 -11.87
CA LEU A 228 -19.39 17.23 -11.75
C LEU A 228 -19.63 17.89 -13.11
N ASP A 229 -18.60 17.93 -13.97
CA ASP A 229 -18.71 18.47 -15.33
C ASP A 229 -19.67 17.66 -16.20
N ILE A 230 -19.55 16.33 -16.18
CA ILE A 230 -20.44 15.41 -16.90
C ILE A 230 -21.88 15.53 -16.37
N ALA A 231 -22.06 15.57 -15.04
CA ALA A 231 -23.37 15.74 -14.42
C ALA A 231 -24.06 17.03 -14.89
N LYS A 232 -23.29 18.12 -15.02
CA LYS A 232 -23.78 19.41 -15.51
C LYS A 232 -24.14 19.34 -16.99
N LYS A 233 -23.28 18.75 -17.84
CA LYS A 233 -23.52 18.58 -19.28
C LYS A 233 -24.77 17.74 -19.57
N MET A 234 -25.03 16.73 -18.74
CA MET A 234 -26.22 15.87 -18.84
C MET A 234 -27.46 16.46 -18.16
N ASN A 235 -27.34 17.66 -17.57
CA ASN A 235 -28.40 18.32 -16.80
C ASN A 235 -29.04 17.40 -15.73
N LEU A 236 -28.20 16.60 -15.04
CA LEU A 236 -28.67 15.65 -14.02
C LEU A 236 -29.38 16.33 -12.86
N ALA A 237 -29.05 17.60 -12.60
CA ALA A 237 -29.75 18.40 -11.61
C ALA A 237 -31.25 18.53 -11.88
N GLU A 238 -31.72 18.38 -13.12
CA GLU A 238 -33.13 18.44 -13.50
C GLU A 238 -33.67 17.11 -14.06
N ALA A 239 -32.96 16.00 -13.83
CA ALA A 239 -33.39 14.69 -14.32
C ALA A 239 -34.45 14.04 -13.39
N TRP A 240 -35.29 13.19 -13.98
CA TRP A 240 -36.41 12.53 -13.31
C TRP A 240 -36.39 11.02 -13.58
N ILE A 241 -36.83 10.23 -12.62
CA ILE A 241 -37.05 8.78 -12.76
C ILE A 241 -38.51 8.43 -12.44
N THR A 242 -39.03 7.39 -13.07
CA THR A 242 -40.35 6.84 -12.75
C THR A 242 -40.20 5.81 -11.64
N SER A 243 -40.85 6.03 -10.49
CA SER A 243 -40.86 5.08 -9.39
C SER A 243 -41.60 3.81 -9.79
N ILE A 244 -40.95 2.64 -9.68
CA ILE A 244 -41.56 1.34 -9.99
C ILE A 244 -42.71 1.03 -9.02
N GLN A 245 -42.64 1.50 -7.78
CA GLN A 245 -43.64 1.23 -6.74
C GLN A 245 -44.89 2.11 -6.86
N THR A 246 -44.73 3.37 -7.27
CA THR A 246 -45.82 4.36 -7.24
C THR A 246 -46.21 4.90 -8.62
N GLY A 247 -45.45 4.57 -9.67
CA GLY A 247 -45.65 5.09 -11.03
C GLY A 247 -45.39 6.59 -11.19
N ARG A 248 -45.05 7.31 -10.11
CA ARG A 248 -44.85 8.77 -10.12
C ARG A 248 -43.45 9.13 -10.62
N LYS A 249 -43.36 10.26 -11.33
CA LYS A 249 -42.08 10.90 -11.66
C LYS A 249 -41.51 11.55 -10.40
N VAL A 250 -40.31 11.15 -10.00
CA VAL A 250 -39.58 11.69 -8.86
C VAL A 250 -38.24 12.21 -9.37
N LYS A 251 -37.83 13.38 -8.88
CA LYS A 251 -36.52 13.98 -9.23
C LYS A 251 -35.41 13.06 -8.75
N ILE A 252 -34.35 12.89 -9.54
CA ILE A 252 -33.25 12.02 -9.12
C ILE A 252 -32.54 12.61 -7.90
N SER A 253 -32.23 11.76 -6.92
CA SER A 253 -31.41 12.17 -5.79
C SER A 253 -29.94 12.33 -6.19
N THR A 254 -29.16 13.09 -5.42
CA THR A 254 -27.71 13.22 -5.60
C THR A 254 -27.00 11.86 -5.64
N TYR A 255 -27.48 10.93 -4.81
CA TYR A 255 -27.02 9.56 -4.77
C TYR A 255 -27.32 8.79 -6.07
N GLN A 256 -28.54 8.90 -6.61
CA GLN A 256 -28.91 8.26 -7.88
C GLN A 256 -28.13 8.84 -9.05
N ALA A 257 -27.87 10.16 -9.04
CA ALA A 257 -27.02 10.82 -10.01
C ALA A 257 -25.58 10.30 -9.96
N ALA A 258 -24.99 10.21 -8.76
CA ALA A 258 -23.63 9.68 -8.58
C ALA A 258 -23.53 8.21 -9.07
N LEU A 259 -24.54 7.40 -8.75
CA LEU A 259 -24.65 6.04 -9.23
C LEU A 259 -24.69 5.91 -10.74
N PHE A 260 -25.56 6.72 -11.34
CA PHE A 260 -25.73 6.79 -12.77
C PHE A 260 -24.40 7.18 -13.43
N LEU A 261 -23.69 8.17 -12.91
CA LEU A 261 -22.38 8.58 -13.43
C LEU A 261 -21.34 7.48 -13.33
N ILE A 262 -21.23 6.80 -12.18
CA ILE A 262 -20.29 5.67 -12.01
C ILE A 262 -20.64 4.53 -12.98
N HIS A 263 -21.93 4.30 -13.26
CA HIS A 263 -22.35 3.26 -14.18
C HIS A 263 -22.19 3.64 -15.66
N HIS A 264 -22.39 4.93 -15.98
CA HIS A 264 -22.20 5.48 -17.32
C HIS A 264 -20.72 5.51 -17.68
N GLU A 265 -19.89 5.99 -16.77
CA GLU A 265 -18.44 6.16 -16.91
C GLU A 265 -17.69 5.13 -16.04
N ARG A 266 -17.92 3.84 -16.31
CA ARG A 266 -17.47 2.71 -15.47
C ARG A 266 -15.98 2.74 -15.17
N VAL A 267 -15.15 2.98 -16.19
CA VAL A 267 -13.69 2.97 -16.06
C VAL A 267 -13.23 4.15 -15.22
N LEU A 268 -13.75 5.35 -15.48
CA LEU A 268 -13.42 6.56 -14.75
C LEU A 268 -13.84 6.46 -13.28
N GLY A 269 -15.03 5.92 -13.01
CA GLY A 269 -15.54 5.68 -11.66
C GLY A 269 -14.72 4.65 -10.90
N ALA A 270 -14.39 3.51 -11.55
CA ALA A 270 -13.54 2.49 -10.95
C ALA A 270 -12.15 3.04 -10.63
N LEU A 271 -11.56 3.83 -11.53
CA LEU A 271 -10.26 4.47 -11.33
C LEU A 271 -10.28 5.45 -10.15
N GLY A 272 -11.31 6.30 -10.05
CA GLY A 272 -11.46 7.26 -8.95
C GLY A 272 -11.64 6.59 -7.59
N ILE A 273 -12.48 5.55 -7.52
CA ILE A 273 -12.68 4.77 -6.30
C ILE A 273 -11.39 4.04 -5.91
N PHE A 274 -10.73 3.39 -6.86
CA PHE A 274 -9.46 2.70 -6.62
C PHE A 274 -8.39 3.65 -6.09
N ALA A 275 -8.22 4.81 -6.73
CA ALA A 275 -7.26 5.83 -6.31
C ALA A 275 -7.54 6.34 -4.89
N LEU A 276 -8.82 6.62 -4.56
CA LEU A 276 -9.21 7.05 -3.22
C LEU A 276 -8.91 5.99 -2.15
N LEU A 277 -9.31 4.75 -2.38
CA LEU A 277 -9.14 3.66 -1.42
C LEU A 277 -7.66 3.34 -1.18
N VAL A 278 -6.87 3.22 -2.26
CA VAL A 278 -5.43 3.00 -2.16
C VAL A 278 -4.75 4.18 -1.47
N GLY A 279 -5.13 5.41 -1.82
CA GLY A 279 -4.63 6.63 -1.17
C GLY A 279 -4.86 6.63 0.35
N LEU A 280 -6.05 6.23 0.80
CA LEU A 280 -6.39 6.13 2.22
C LEU A 280 -5.56 5.05 2.95
N VAL A 281 -5.40 3.87 2.37
CA VAL A 281 -4.59 2.80 2.97
C VAL A 281 -3.13 3.23 3.12
N ILE A 282 -2.57 3.83 2.07
CA ILE A 282 -1.17 4.31 2.11
C ILE A 282 -1.03 5.49 3.08
N LEU A 283 -2.02 6.37 3.18
CA LEU A 283 -2.03 7.46 4.16
C LEU A 283 -2.00 6.94 5.59
N ILE A 284 -2.82 5.93 5.93
CA ILE A 284 -2.79 5.29 7.26
C ILE A 284 -1.40 4.74 7.56
N PHE A 285 -0.81 4.02 6.60
CA PHE A 285 0.52 3.46 6.75
C PHE A 285 1.60 4.55 6.87
N PHE A 286 1.49 5.64 6.11
CA PHE A 286 2.40 6.78 6.19
C PHE A 286 2.33 7.48 7.56
N CYS A 287 1.13 7.70 8.09
CA CYS A 287 0.94 8.24 9.43
C CYS A 287 1.55 7.34 10.51
N TYR A 288 1.44 6.01 10.34
CA TYR A 288 2.14 5.06 11.22
C TYR A 288 3.67 5.19 11.13
N GLN A 289 4.24 5.33 9.93
CA GLN A 289 5.68 5.54 9.79
C GLN A 289 6.13 6.88 10.41
N LEU A 290 5.32 7.94 10.28
CA LEU A 290 5.61 9.22 10.95
C LEU A 290 5.59 9.11 12.48
N SER A 291 4.69 8.30 13.05
CA SER A 291 4.66 8.10 14.50
C SER A 291 5.89 7.34 15.00
N LEU A 292 6.42 6.37 14.23
CA LEU A 292 7.69 5.71 14.51
C LEU A 292 8.85 6.71 14.50
N VAL A 293 8.90 7.60 13.49
CA VAL A 293 9.91 8.67 13.42
C VAL A 293 9.81 9.61 14.63
N TYR A 294 8.60 10.05 14.99
CA TYR A 294 8.36 10.92 16.14
C TYR A 294 8.85 10.28 17.44
N ASN A 295 8.57 8.98 17.63
CA ASN A 295 9.01 8.23 18.80
C ASN A 295 10.49 7.81 18.75
N GLY A 296 11.18 8.10 17.64
CA GLY A 296 12.58 7.72 17.45
C GLY A 296 12.80 6.20 17.34
N THR A 297 11.75 5.41 17.07
CA THR A 297 11.77 3.94 16.96
C THR A 297 11.70 3.49 15.50
N THR A 298 12.07 2.24 15.24
CA THR A 298 11.82 1.58 13.93
C THR A 298 10.71 0.55 14.05
N ALA A 299 10.10 0.14 12.94
CA ALA A 299 9.08 -0.92 12.93
C ALA A 299 9.63 -2.22 13.54
N ASN A 300 10.87 -2.60 13.20
CA ASN A 300 11.53 -3.76 13.79
C ASN A 300 11.73 -3.64 15.31
N GLU A 301 11.85 -2.42 15.84
CA GLU A 301 11.93 -2.20 17.28
C GLU A 301 10.56 -2.29 17.90
N ALA A 302 9.54 -1.64 17.32
CA ALA A 302 8.17 -1.65 17.81
C ALA A 302 7.57 -3.05 18.02
N PHE A 303 8.06 -4.08 17.32
CA PHE A 303 7.61 -5.46 17.53
C PHE A 303 8.25 -6.17 18.74
N LYS A 304 9.38 -5.67 19.25
CA LYS A 304 10.16 -6.27 20.35
C LYS A 304 9.72 -5.82 21.74
N TRP A 305 8.94 -4.75 21.82
CA TRP A 305 8.33 -4.25 23.05
C TRP A 305 6.94 -4.86 23.23
#